data_AF-I5ATJ0-F1
#
_entry.id   AF-I5ATJ0-F1
#
_cell.length_a   1.000
_cell.length_b   1.000
_cell.length_c   1.000
_cell.angle_alpha   90.00
_cell.angle_beta   90.00
_cell.angle_gamma   90.00
#
_symmetry.space_group_name_H-M   'P 1'
#
loop_
_entity.id
_entity.type
_entity.pdbx_description
1 polymer ?
#
loop_
_entity_poly.entity_id
_entity_poly.type
_entity_poly.pdbx_seq_one_letter_code
_entity_poly.pdbx_strand_id
1 'polypeptide(L)'
;MRCPYCGRKNPNDARRCIRCGRRLNGVRERRREQKILILGILLIILILAAGIAAMLGMSKILKSGEENSNQPQKVKIVTTPKPVTQDSSEREIREAQKGGEAPVPDPDLQVTSTPIPTEPPQEPSPAPDLVTAALADDNRKDEIASMGYSLVEVSSAEASSTIQQDGVDNSPIVLTDGYQWSSWQDGVDGDGIGENITLHFDKTYNVKFLVLRLGNWYSSGAYYAPNGRPQTMTFELGTRKFQVTFPDEMKEFCVELSEEVEASSLKMTIDGVYKGTQYDDTCINEVDLYGAPQ
;
A
#
# COMPACT_ATOMS: atom_id res chain seq x y z
N MET A 1 25.52 -12.31 -2.07
CA MET A 1 25.22 -11.47 -0.87
C MET A 1 25.01 -12.34 0.37
N ARG A 2 25.14 -11.80 1.60
CA ARG A 2 24.74 -12.56 2.82
C ARG A 2 23.25 -12.33 3.09
N CYS A 3 22.54 -13.40 3.41
CA CYS A 3 21.18 -13.32 3.90
C CYS A 3 21.19 -12.54 5.23
N PRO A 4 20.40 -11.47 5.37
CA PRO A 4 20.35 -10.71 6.62
C PRO A 4 19.69 -11.51 7.75
N TYR A 5 18.85 -12.49 7.41
CA TYR A 5 18.09 -13.28 8.36
C TYR A 5 18.88 -14.45 8.95
N CYS A 6 19.63 -15.18 8.13
CA CYS A 6 20.35 -16.40 8.59
C CYS A 6 21.86 -16.37 8.38
N GLY A 7 22.40 -15.24 7.90
CA GLY A 7 23.84 -15.02 7.68
C GLY A 7 24.48 -15.82 6.53
N ARG A 8 23.74 -16.73 5.88
CA ARG A 8 24.28 -17.57 4.80
C ARG A 8 24.65 -16.74 3.58
N LYS A 9 25.81 -17.06 2.99
CA LYS A 9 26.24 -16.51 1.71
C LYS A 9 25.40 -17.15 0.59
N ASN A 10 24.79 -16.29 -0.21
CA ASN A 10 24.05 -16.63 -1.42
C ASN A 10 24.76 -16.01 -2.63
N PRO A 11 24.50 -16.50 -3.86
CA PRO A 11 24.82 -15.78 -5.09
C PRO A 11 24.37 -14.32 -5.05
N ASN A 12 25.00 -13.46 -5.85
CA ASN A 12 24.69 -12.02 -5.83
C ASN A 12 23.36 -11.66 -6.49
N ASP A 13 22.84 -12.58 -7.29
CA ASP A 13 21.57 -12.54 -8.03
C ASP A 13 20.47 -13.42 -7.42
N ALA A 14 20.77 -14.14 -6.33
CA ALA A 14 19.81 -15.03 -5.67
C ALA A 14 18.57 -14.26 -5.18
N ARG A 15 17.38 -14.67 -5.65
CA ARG A 15 16.09 -14.10 -5.24
C ARG A 15 15.64 -14.60 -3.86
N ARG A 16 15.98 -15.84 -3.51
CA ARG A 16 15.70 -16.45 -2.21
C ARG A 16 16.99 -16.96 -1.58
N CYS A 17 17.01 -17.03 -0.26
CA CYS A 17 18.13 -17.62 0.45
C CYS A 17 18.13 -19.14 0.30
N ILE A 18 19.24 -19.71 -0.18
CA ILE A 18 19.44 -21.16 -0.39
C ILE A 18 19.33 -22.01 0.88
N ARG A 19 19.28 -21.39 2.07
CA ARG A 19 19.17 -22.10 3.35
C ARG A 19 17.84 -21.86 4.04
N CYS A 20 17.41 -20.61 4.14
CA CYS A 20 16.22 -20.26 4.91
C CYS A 20 15.01 -19.90 4.03
N GLY A 21 15.12 -19.98 2.70
CA GLY A 21 14.02 -19.71 1.77
C GLY A 21 13.57 -18.24 1.66
N ARG A 22 13.97 -17.38 2.61
CA ARG A 22 13.56 -15.97 2.65
C ARG A 22 14.02 -15.19 1.42
N ARG A 23 13.14 -14.35 0.90
CA ARG A 23 13.40 -13.48 -0.24
C ARG A 23 14.50 -12.46 0.10
N LEU A 24 15.39 -12.21 -0.86
CA LEU A 24 16.53 -11.31 -0.73
C LEU A 24 16.36 -10.02 -1.55
N ASN A 25 15.24 -9.90 -2.28
CA ASN A 25 14.98 -8.84 -3.26
C ASN A 25 14.90 -7.44 -2.60
N GLY A 26 14.11 -7.31 -1.53
CA GLY A 26 13.96 -6.05 -0.77
C GLY A 26 15.23 -5.56 -0.04
N VAL A 27 16.30 -6.37 0.01
CA VAL A 27 17.61 -5.97 0.54
C VAL A 27 18.45 -5.28 -0.54
N ARG A 28 18.25 -5.62 -1.83
CA ARG A 28 18.95 -4.98 -2.96
C ARG A 28 18.36 -3.60 -3.25
N GLU A 29 17.03 -3.47 -3.21
CA GLU A 29 16.33 -2.19 -3.39
C GLU A 29 16.75 -1.18 -2.33
N ARG A 30 16.65 -1.52 -1.03
CA ARG A 30 17.13 -0.67 0.07
C ARG A 30 18.60 -0.25 -0.07
N ARG A 31 19.48 -1.16 -0.51
CA ARG A 31 20.90 -0.83 -0.71
C ARG A 31 21.12 0.06 -1.95
N ARG A 32 20.28 -0.06 -2.98
CA ARG A 32 20.32 0.79 -4.18
C ARG A 32 19.80 2.19 -3.86
N GLU A 33 18.69 2.29 -3.13
CA GLU A 33 18.14 3.55 -2.63
C GLU A 33 19.12 4.27 -1.70
N GLN A 34 19.71 3.58 -0.72
CA GLN A 34 20.75 4.16 0.14
C GLN A 34 21.95 4.66 -0.67
N LYS A 35 22.38 3.93 -1.70
CA LYS A 35 23.46 4.39 -2.59
C LYS A 35 23.07 5.63 -3.39
N ILE A 36 21.86 5.68 -3.92
CA ILE A 36 21.35 6.85 -4.65
C ILE A 36 21.27 8.06 -3.72
N LEU A 37 20.79 7.87 -2.49
CA LEU A 37 20.67 8.92 -1.48
C LEU A 37 22.04 9.45 -1.05
N ILE A 38 23.02 8.57 -0.81
CA ILE A 38 24.42 8.96 -0.49
C ILE A 38 25.06 9.71 -1.67
N LEU A 39 24.91 9.23 -2.90
CA LEU A 39 25.42 9.91 -4.10
C LEU A 39 24.79 11.30 -4.26
N GLY A 40 23.49 11.43 -4.01
CA GLY A 40 22.78 12.72 -4.00
C GLY A 40 23.33 13.70 -2.97
N ILE A 41 23.54 13.25 -1.73
CA ILE A 41 24.14 14.08 -0.66
C ILE A 41 25.55 14.55 -1.03
N LEU A 42 26.40 13.67 -1.57
CA LEU A 42 27.75 14.03 -1.99
C LEU A 42 27.76 15.08 -3.11
N LEU A 43 26.81 14.99 -4.05
CA LEU A 43 26.65 15.98 -5.13
C LEU A 43 26.26 17.36 -4.59
N ILE A 44 25.33 17.40 -3.62
CA ILE A 44 24.92 18.65 -2.96
C ILE A 44 26.09 19.29 -2.22
N ILE A 45 26.87 18.51 -1.46
CA ILE A 45 28.04 19.01 -0.73
C ILE A 45 29.08 19.60 -1.70
N LEU A 46 29.33 18.95 -2.85
CA LEU A 46 30.25 19.46 -3.87
C LEU A 46 29.79 20.80 -4.46
N ILE A 47 28.49 20.95 -4.73
CA ILE A 47 27.92 22.20 -5.25
C ILE A 47 28.07 23.34 -4.22
N LEU A 48 27.77 23.06 -2.95
CA LEU A 48 27.94 24.04 -1.86
C LEU A 48 29.40 24.45 -1.68
N ALA A 49 30.33 23.50 -1.71
CA ALA A 49 31.77 23.78 -1.60
C ALA A 49 32.29 24.62 -2.77
N ALA A 50 31.87 24.31 -4.00
CA ALA A 50 32.22 25.10 -5.18
C ALA A 50 31.67 26.53 -5.11
N GLY A 51 30.43 26.70 -4.62
CA GLY A 51 29.82 28.02 -4.38
C GLY A 51 30.59 28.86 -3.36
N ILE A 52 31.00 28.26 -2.24
CA ILE A 52 31.83 28.93 -1.21
C ILE A 52 33.20 29.33 -1.79
N ALA A 53 33.85 28.44 -2.56
CA ALA A 53 35.14 28.74 -3.20
C ALA A 53 35.03 29.90 -4.21
N ALA A 54 33.95 29.94 -5.01
CA ALA A 54 33.69 31.02 -5.94
C ALA A 54 33.47 32.36 -5.23
N MET A 55 32.70 32.39 -4.12
CA MET A 55 32.51 33.61 -3.33
C MET A 55 33.81 34.13 -2.71
N LEU A 56 34.65 33.23 -2.18
CA LEU A 56 35.96 33.61 -1.62
C LEU A 56 36.95 34.07 -2.71
N GLY A 57 36.90 33.47 -3.90
CA GLY A 57 37.70 33.88 -5.06
C GLY A 57 37.31 35.26 -5.60
N MET A 58 36.00 35.53 -5.73
CA MET A 58 35.49 36.82 -6.19
C MET A 58 35.78 37.94 -5.18
N SER A 59 35.73 37.63 -3.87
CA SER A 59 36.12 38.56 -2.80
C SER A 59 37.59 39.00 -2.88
N LYS A 60 38.51 38.11 -3.32
CA LYS A 60 39.92 38.47 -3.53
C LYS A 60 40.12 39.36 -4.76
N ILE A 61 39.36 39.14 -5.83
CA ILE A 61 39.45 39.93 -7.08
C ILE A 61 38.86 41.34 -6.89
N LEU A 62 37.77 41.47 -6.13
CA LEU A 62 37.19 42.78 -5.81
C LEU A 62 38.05 43.60 -4.84
N LYS A 63 38.92 42.96 -4.05
CA LYS A 63 39.87 43.65 -3.15
C LYS A 63 41.17 44.11 -3.84
N SER A 64 41.44 43.69 -5.08
CA SER A 64 42.65 44.06 -5.83
C SER A 64 42.40 45.09 -6.93
N GLY A 65 41.22 45.73 -6.96
CA GLY A 65 40.78 46.63 -8.03
C GLY A 65 40.73 48.12 -7.66
N GLU A 66 41.26 48.54 -6.52
CA GLU A 66 41.36 49.96 -6.12
C GLU A 66 42.81 50.47 -6.26
N GLU A 67 43.26 50.73 -7.49
CA GLU A 67 44.39 51.63 -7.75
C GLU A 67 44.43 52.06 -9.24
N ASN A 68 43.57 53.00 -9.63
CA ASN A 68 43.97 54.18 -10.42
C ASN A 68 42.79 55.15 -10.67
N SER A 69 43.05 56.44 -10.45
CA SER A 69 42.08 57.53 -10.38
C SER A 69 42.12 58.49 -11.59
N ASN A 70 40.95 59.11 -11.86
CA ASN A 70 40.69 60.42 -12.52
C ASN A 70 40.90 60.54 -14.06
N GLN A 71 40.06 61.22 -14.87
CA GLN A 71 39.40 62.55 -14.74
C GLN A 71 38.07 62.71 -15.56
N PRO A 72 37.32 63.85 -15.42
CA PRO A 72 35.93 64.06 -15.90
C PRO A 72 35.70 65.12 -17.03
N GLN A 73 34.40 65.27 -17.41
CA GLN A 73 33.67 66.27 -18.26
C GLN A 73 33.49 65.92 -19.75
N LYS A 74 32.39 66.22 -20.48
CA LYS A 74 31.07 66.91 -20.34
C LYS A 74 30.23 66.50 -21.58
N VAL A 75 28.88 66.50 -21.59
CA VAL A 75 27.94 67.42 -22.32
C VAL A 75 26.59 66.64 -22.33
N LYS A 76 25.45 67.05 -21.75
CA LYS A 76 24.46 68.16 -21.92
C LYS A 76 23.22 67.82 -22.82
N ILE A 77 22.13 67.42 -22.14
CA ILE A 77 20.67 67.75 -22.26
C ILE A 77 19.89 67.47 -23.58
N VAL A 78 18.70 66.83 -23.45
CA VAL A 78 17.31 67.28 -23.84
C VAL A 78 16.34 66.04 -23.74
N THR A 79 15.44 65.93 -22.74
CA THR A 79 13.95 66.15 -22.76
C THR A 79 13.24 65.38 -23.89
N THR A 80 12.22 64.50 -23.75
CA THR A 80 10.99 64.44 -22.92
C THR A 80 10.28 63.07 -23.17
N PRO A 81 9.02 62.80 -22.71
CA PRO A 81 8.65 61.78 -21.73
C PRO A 81 8.12 60.43 -22.29
N LYS A 82 7.98 59.47 -21.37
CA LYS A 82 7.37 58.14 -21.53
C LYS A 82 5.90 58.15 -21.07
N PRO A 83 4.96 57.50 -21.77
CA PRO A 83 3.63 57.22 -21.23
C PRO A 83 3.43 55.72 -20.90
N VAL A 84 2.60 55.48 -19.87
CA VAL A 84 1.61 54.37 -19.75
C VAL A 84 2.23 52.98 -19.43
N THR A 85 1.72 52.16 -18.49
CA THR A 85 0.31 51.83 -18.18
C THR A 85 0.14 51.41 -16.71
N GLN A 86 -0.95 51.90 -16.10
CA GLN A 86 -1.68 51.27 -14.99
C GLN A 86 -2.80 50.38 -15.56
N ASP A 87 -3.46 49.69 -14.63
CA ASP A 87 -4.86 49.25 -14.62
C ASP A 87 -5.10 47.76 -14.93
N SER A 88 -5.52 46.92 -13.97
CA SER A 88 -6.83 46.81 -13.30
C SER A 88 -8.03 46.88 -14.25
N SER A 89 -8.83 45.82 -14.31
CA SER A 89 -10.29 45.87 -14.17
C SER A 89 -10.94 44.50 -14.37
N GLU A 90 -11.96 44.28 -13.55
CA GLU A 90 -12.96 43.23 -13.58
C GLU A 90 -13.76 43.22 -14.90
N ARG A 91 -14.40 42.06 -15.19
CA ARG A 91 -15.77 42.05 -15.72
C ARG A 91 -16.46 40.70 -15.53
N GLU A 92 -17.67 40.80 -14.98
CA GLU A 92 -18.71 39.78 -14.88
C GLU A 92 -19.49 39.57 -16.20
N ILE A 93 -20.41 38.59 -16.10
CA ILE A 93 -21.74 38.42 -16.73
C ILE A 93 -21.83 37.35 -17.82
N ARG A 94 -22.53 36.24 -17.52
CA ARG A 94 -23.88 35.93 -18.08
C ARG A 94 -24.56 34.73 -17.39
N GLU A 95 -25.84 34.97 -17.09
CA GLU A 95 -26.86 34.07 -16.57
C GLU A 95 -27.42 33.11 -17.64
N ALA A 96 -27.96 31.97 -17.20
CA ALA A 96 -29.29 31.49 -17.61
C ALA A 96 -29.88 30.55 -16.53
N GLN A 97 -31.07 30.88 -16.05
CA GLN A 97 -31.88 30.16 -15.06
C GLN A 97 -33.15 29.55 -15.69
N LYS A 98 -33.79 28.65 -14.92
CA LYS A 98 -35.17 28.10 -14.93
C LYS A 98 -35.33 26.75 -15.65
N GLY A 99 -36.00 25.73 -15.10
CA GLY A 99 -36.84 25.63 -13.90
C GLY A 99 -37.97 24.62 -14.18
N GLY A 100 -38.37 23.81 -13.19
CA GLY A 100 -39.52 22.90 -13.31
C GLY A 100 -39.67 21.98 -12.10
N GLU A 101 -40.73 22.20 -11.34
CA GLU A 101 -41.08 21.63 -10.03
C GLU A 101 -42.01 20.41 -10.15
N ALA A 102 -42.08 19.59 -9.10
CA ALA A 102 -42.78 18.29 -8.99
C ALA A 102 -44.34 18.39 -9.02
N PRO A 103 -45.10 17.26 -8.99
CA PRO A 103 -45.42 16.62 -7.69
C PRO A 103 -45.67 15.09 -7.71
N VAL A 104 -45.63 14.50 -6.50
CA VAL A 104 -46.14 13.17 -6.09
C VAL A 104 -47.68 13.16 -6.11
N PRO A 105 -48.38 12.00 -6.15
CA PRO A 105 -48.85 11.37 -4.89
C PRO A 105 -48.90 9.82 -4.88
N ASP A 106 -48.82 9.28 -3.66
CA ASP A 106 -49.15 7.91 -3.20
C ASP A 106 -50.70 7.76 -3.09
N PRO A 107 -51.32 6.56 -3.24
CA PRO A 107 -51.55 5.71 -2.06
C PRO A 107 -51.56 4.17 -2.31
N ASP A 108 -51.02 3.44 -1.34
CA ASP A 108 -51.65 2.33 -0.59
C ASP A 108 -52.21 1.12 -1.38
N LEU A 109 -51.50 -0.03 -1.31
CA LEU A 109 -52.10 -1.36 -1.48
C LEU A 109 -51.33 -2.40 -0.66
N GLN A 110 -51.95 -2.77 0.46
CA GLN A 110 -51.69 -3.99 1.22
C GLN A 110 -51.94 -5.22 0.35
N VAL A 111 -50.96 -6.14 0.26
CA VAL A 111 -51.17 -7.51 -0.21
C VAL A 111 -50.45 -8.49 0.72
N THR A 112 -51.25 -9.03 1.64
CA THR A 112 -51.23 -10.40 2.17
C THR A 112 -49.92 -11.19 2.13
N SER A 113 -49.34 -11.35 3.31
CA SER A 113 -48.41 -12.41 3.67
C SER A 113 -49.08 -13.79 3.57
N THR A 114 -48.56 -14.65 2.70
CA THR A 114 -48.77 -16.11 2.78
C THR A 114 -47.48 -16.72 3.32
N PRO A 115 -47.53 -17.61 4.34
CA PRO A 115 -46.34 -18.11 5.00
C PRO A 115 -45.54 -19.02 4.07
N ILE A 116 -44.26 -18.70 3.92
CA ILE A 116 -43.23 -19.63 3.41
C ILE A 116 -43.16 -20.80 4.42
N PRO A 117 -43.16 -22.07 3.97
CA PRO A 117 -42.97 -23.21 4.86
C PRO A 117 -41.69 -23.04 5.68
N THR A 118 -41.84 -23.05 7.00
CA THR A 118 -40.75 -23.13 7.96
C THR A 118 -39.91 -24.36 7.66
N GLU A 119 -38.77 -24.16 7.01
CA GLU A 119 -37.68 -25.11 7.04
C GLU A 119 -37.29 -25.30 8.52
N PRO A 120 -37.12 -26.55 9.00
CA PRO A 120 -36.71 -26.79 10.38
C PRO A 120 -35.43 -26.01 10.68
N PRO A 121 -35.26 -25.46 11.89
CA PRO A 121 -33.99 -24.86 12.29
C PRO A 121 -32.87 -25.86 12.02
N GLN A 122 -32.00 -25.54 11.05
CA GLN A 122 -30.73 -26.24 10.94
C GLN A 122 -30.03 -26.04 12.28
N GLU A 123 -29.70 -27.16 12.92
CA GLU A 123 -28.83 -27.16 14.10
C GLU A 123 -27.61 -26.29 13.80
N PRO A 124 -27.18 -25.42 14.74
CA PRO A 124 -25.95 -24.67 14.56
C PRO A 124 -24.82 -25.68 14.33
N SER A 125 -24.24 -25.62 13.12
CA SER A 125 -22.97 -26.27 12.82
C SER A 125 -22.01 -25.97 13.97
N PRO A 126 -21.31 -26.97 14.53
CA PRO A 126 -20.36 -26.72 15.60
C PRO A 126 -19.37 -25.65 15.13
N ALA A 127 -19.26 -24.57 15.90
CA ALA A 127 -18.28 -23.52 15.66
C ALA A 127 -16.90 -24.19 15.56
N PRO A 128 -16.10 -23.95 14.50
CA PRO A 128 -14.82 -24.61 14.36
C PRO A 128 -13.87 -24.11 15.45
N ASP A 129 -13.15 -25.05 16.05
CA ASP A 129 -12.06 -24.86 17.02
C ASP A 129 -11.02 -23.82 16.54
N LEU A 130 -11.24 -22.54 16.83
CA LEU A 130 -10.30 -21.45 16.59
C LEU A 130 -9.85 -20.87 17.93
N VAL A 131 -8.61 -21.13 18.30
CA VAL A 131 -8.00 -20.53 19.48
C VAL A 131 -7.25 -19.27 19.04
N THR A 132 -8.02 -18.20 18.87
CA THR A 132 -7.56 -16.78 18.87
C THR A 132 -6.78 -16.31 17.63
N ALA A 133 -7.40 -15.44 16.82
CA ALA A 133 -6.65 -14.46 16.05
C ALA A 133 -5.99 -13.48 17.03
N ALA A 134 -4.70 -13.68 17.31
CA ALA A 134 -3.93 -12.82 18.20
C ALA A 134 -3.04 -11.87 17.38
N LEU A 135 -2.76 -10.68 17.91
CA LEU A 135 -1.85 -9.73 17.28
C LEU A 135 -0.49 -10.41 17.01
N ALA A 136 0.11 -10.17 15.83
CA ALA A 136 1.49 -10.60 15.62
C ALA A 136 2.41 -9.68 16.42
N ASP A 137 3.19 -10.23 17.34
CA ASP A 137 4.35 -9.51 17.87
C ASP A 137 5.45 -9.42 16.79
N ASP A 138 6.31 -8.39 16.86
CA ASP A 138 7.33 -8.09 15.83
C ASP A 138 8.26 -9.28 15.47
N ASN A 139 8.45 -10.23 16.41
CA ASN A 139 9.33 -11.40 16.22
C ASN A 139 8.61 -12.64 15.69
N ARG A 140 7.30 -12.56 15.43
CA ARG A 140 6.46 -13.74 15.18
C ARG A 140 6.95 -14.58 14.00
N LYS A 141 7.44 -13.96 12.92
CA LYS A 141 7.98 -14.69 11.74
C LYS A 141 9.24 -15.51 12.06
N ASP A 142 10.06 -15.06 13.01
CA ASP A 142 11.27 -15.78 13.44
C ASP A 142 10.94 -16.93 14.40
N GLU A 143 9.94 -16.75 15.26
CA GLU A 143 9.36 -17.81 16.09
C GLU A 143 8.74 -18.90 15.24
N ILE A 144 7.90 -18.53 14.25
CA ILE A 144 7.30 -19.48 13.29
C ILE A 144 8.36 -20.30 12.58
N ALA A 145 9.44 -19.67 12.11
CA ALA A 145 10.55 -20.37 11.48
C ALA A 145 11.27 -21.32 12.46
N SER A 146 11.37 -20.97 13.74
CA SER A 146 11.99 -21.81 14.77
C SER A 146 11.11 -23.00 15.16
N MET A 147 9.80 -22.89 14.97
CA MET A 147 8.84 -24.01 15.09
C MET A 147 8.89 -24.98 13.90
N GLY A 148 9.70 -24.71 12.87
CA GLY A 148 9.89 -25.59 11.72
C GLY A 148 9.00 -25.29 10.52
N TYR A 149 8.17 -24.25 10.60
CA TYR A 149 7.31 -23.83 9.49
C TYR A 149 8.04 -22.88 8.54
N SER A 150 7.74 -23.00 7.25
CA SER A 150 8.35 -22.19 6.20
C SER A 150 7.29 -21.48 5.37
N LEU A 151 7.68 -20.36 4.74
CA LEU A 151 6.78 -19.61 3.86
C LEU A 151 6.31 -20.52 2.72
N VAL A 152 5.00 -20.62 2.56
CA VAL A 152 4.33 -21.32 1.45
C VAL A 152 4.64 -20.60 0.14
N GLU A 153 4.91 -21.36 -0.91
CA GLU A 153 5.12 -20.79 -2.25
C GLU A 153 3.79 -20.72 -2.99
N VAL A 154 3.36 -19.51 -3.33
CA VAL A 154 2.17 -19.25 -4.13
C VAL A 154 2.56 -19.24 -5.60
N SER A 155 1.92 -20.10 -6.40
CA SER A 155 2.19 -20.30 -7.82
C SER A 155 1.35 -19.39 -8.71
N SER A 156 0.12 -19.10 -8.30
CA SER A 156 -0.79 -18.15 -8.95
C SER A 156 -1.78 -17.57 -7.94
N ALA A 157 -2.42 -16.47 -8.33
CA ALA A 157 -3.46 -15.82 -7.55
C ALA A 157 -4.54 -15.26 -8.47
N GLU A 158 -5.78 -15.26 -8.00
CA GLU A 158 -6.94 -14.69 -8.68
C GLU A 158 -7.82 -13.93 -7.68
N ALA A 159 -8.62 -12.99 -8.17
CA ALA A 159 -9.55 -12.22 -7.37
C ALA A 159 -10.85 -11.99 -8.14
N SER A 160 -11.95 -11.80 -7.42
CA SER A 160 -13.26 -11.47 -8.01
C SER A 160 -13.21 -10.17 -8.80
N SER A 161 -12.42 -9.19 -8.35
CA SER A 161 -12.11 -7.97 -9.07
C SER A 161 -10.71 -7.45 -8.70
N THR A 162 -10.25 -6.45 -9.43
CA THR A 162 -9.00 -5.73 -9.14
C THR A 162 -9.09 -4.36 -9.80
N ILE A 163 -8.84 -3.29 -9.05
CA ILE A 163 -8.79 -1.94 -9.62
C ILE A 163 -7.72 -1.84 -10.71
N GLN A 164 -7.98 -1.06 -11.75
CA GLN A 164 -6.99 -0.76 -12.79
C GLN A 164 -6.46 0.65 -12.62
N GLN A 165 -5.14 0.76 -12.44
CA GLN A 165 -4.43 2.03 -12.27
C GLN A 165 -3.20 2.07 -13.18
N ASP A 166 -3.00 3.20 -13.85
CA ASP A 166 -1.90 3.35 -14.81
C ASP A 166 -0.54 3.21 -14.11
N GLY A 167 0.21 2.18 -14.51
CA GLY A 167 1.57 1.94 -14.02
C GLY A 167 1.65 1.34 -12.61
N VAL A 168 0.53 0.91 -12.03
CA VAL A 168 0.47 0.22 -10.73
C VAL A 168 -0.01 -1.20 -10.97
N ASP A 169 0.68 -2.17 -10.37
CA ASP A 169 0.23 -3.56 -10.34
C ASP A 169 -0.57 -3.80 -9.06
N ASN A 170 -1.89 -3.89 -9.20
CA ASN A 170 -2.81 -4.23 -8.12
C ASN A 170 -3.28 -5.70 -8.19
N SER A 171 -2.69 -6.52 -9.07
CA SER A 171 -3.11 -7.91 -9.21
C SER A 171 -2.92 -8.70 -7.90
N PRO A 172 -3.73 -9.74 -7.63
CA PRO A 172 -3.72 -10.44 -6.34
C PRO A 172 -2.39 -11.13 -6.01
N ILE A 173 -1.50 -11.33 -6.99
CA ILE A 173 -0.19 -11.96 -6.74
C ILE A 173 0.74 -11.07 -5.90
N VAL A 174 0.52 -9.75 -5.90
CA VAL A 174 1.34 -8.80 -5.14
C VAL A 174 1.19 -9.00 -3.62
N LEU A 175 0.13 -9.66 -3.17
CA LEU A 175 -0.06 -10.05 -1.76
C LEU A 175 1.00 -11.01 -1.22
N THR A 176 1.88 -11.52 -2.07
CA THR A 176 2.87 -12.54 -1.73
C THR A 176 4.29 -12.12 -2.11
N ASP A 177 4.46 -10.86 -2.54
CA ASP A 177 5.69 -10.39 -3.14
C ASP A 177 6.77 -9.99 -2.11
N GLY A 178 6.37 -9.71 -0.86
CA GLY A 178 7.21 -9.26 0.24
C GLY A 178 7.42 -7.73 0.29
N TYR A 179 6.69 -6.95 -0.50
CA TYR A 179 6.86 -5.51 -0.66
C TYR A 179 5.72 -4.73 0.02
N GLN A 180 6.07 -3.91 1.01
CA GLN A 180 5.11 -3.05 1.72
C GLN A 180 4.46 -1.94 0.88
N TRP A 181 4.91 -1.76 -0.37
CA TRP A 181 4.49 -0.67 -1.25
C TRP A 181 3.57 -1.12 -2.38
N SER A 182 3.31 -2.43 -2.51
CA SER A 182 2.29 -2.98 -3.39
C SER A 182 1.03 -3.32 -2.58
N SER A 183 -0.12 -3.38 -3.23
CA SER A 183 -1.34 -3.85 -2.59
C SER A 183 -2.32 -4.31 -3.65
N TRP A 184 -3.00 -5.43 -3.39
CA TRP A 184 -4.26 -5.69 -4.08
C TRP A 184 -5.30 -4.70 -3.56
N GLN A 185 -6.14 -4.22 -4.46
CA GLN A 185 -7.26 -3.32 -4.18
C GLN A 185 -8.45 -3.82 -4.98
N ASP A 186 -9.62 -3.92 -4.35
CA ASP A 186 -10.81 -4.34 -5.06
C ASP A 186 -11.18 -3.31 -6.15
N GLY A 187 -11.90 -3.77 -7.16
CA GLY A 187 -12.28 -2.97 -8.32
C GLY A 187 -13.79 -2.83 -8.50
N VAL A 188 -14.58 -3.10 -7.46
CA VAL A 188 -16.03 -2.91 -7.52
C VAL A 188 -16.42 -1.53 -6.99
N ASP A 189 -17.61 -1.07 -7.37
CA ASP A 189 -18.16 0.15 -6.77
C ASP A 189 -18.58 -0.13 -5.31
N GLY A 190 -18.18 0.74 -4.38
CA GLY A 190 -18.48 0.63 -2.95
C GLY A 190 -17.36 -0.04 -2.16
N ASP A 191 -17.66 -0.46 -0.92
CA ASP A 191 -16.62 -0.84 0.05
C ASP A 191 -15.97 -2.23 -0.22
N GLY A 192 -16.31 -2.94 -1.30
CA GLY A 192 -15.70 -4.24 -1.61
C GLY A 192 -16.16 -5.43 -0.75
N ILE A 193 -17.28 -5.33 -0.03
CA ILE A 193 -17.83 -6.45 0.76
C ILE A 193 -18.27 -7.59 -0.19
N GLY A 194 -17.84 -8.82 0.11
CA GLY A 194 -18.08 -10.01 -0.69
C GLY A 194 -16.98 -10.29 -1.72
N GLU A 195 -16.08 -9.33 -1.96
CA GLU A 195 -14.92 -9.53 -2.82
C GLU A 195 -13.99 -10.57 -2.20
N ASN A 196 -13.37 -11.36 -3.07
CA ASN A 196 -12.56 -12.50 -2.66
C ASN A 196 -11.32 -12.68 -3.50
N ILE A 197 -10.31 -13.27 -2.88
CA ILE A 197 -9.01 -13.60 -3.47
C ILE A 197 -8.75 -15.09 -3.22
N THR A 198 -8.26 -15.79 -4.23
CA THR A 198 -7.75 -17.16 -4.10
C THR A 198 -6.26 -17.18 -4.41
N LEU A 199 -5.46 -17.71 -3.48
CA LEU A 199 -4.04 -17.98 -3.64
C LEU A 199 -3.86 -19.48 -3.87
N HIS A 200 -3.24 -19.86 -4.99
CA HIS A 200 -2.91 -21.25 -5.29
C HIS A 200 -1.46 -21.54 -4.93
N PHE A 201 -1.21 -22.59 -4.18
CA PHE A 201 0.13 -22.98 -3.77
C PHE A 201 0.83 -23.74 -4.91
N ASP A 202 2.15 -23.88 -4.86
CA ASP A 202 2.91 -24.71 -5.80
C ASP A 202 2.74 -26.22 -5.54
N LYS A 203 2.37 -26.57 -4.31
CA LYS A 203 2.08 -27.94 -3.84
C LYS A 203 1.22 -27.91 -2.59
N THR A 204 0.90 -29.09 -2.05
CA THR A 204 0.20 -29.22 -0.77
C THR A 204 1.13 -28.94 0.41
N TYR A 205 0.62 -28.20 1.39
CA TYR A 205 1.28 -27.88 2.66
C TYR A 205 0.38 -28.23 3.84
N ASN A 206 0.99 -28.52 4.97
CA ASN A 206 0.36 -28.48 6.28
C ASN A 206 0.52 -27.07 6.85
N VAL A 207 -0.45 -26.20 6.60
CA VAL A 207 -0.44 -24.78 6.97
C VAL A 207 -0.81 -24.62 8.44
N LYS A 208 -0.09 -23.76 9.17
CA LYS A 208 -0.32 -23.48 10.59
C LYS A 208 -0.52 -22.01 10.92
N PHE A 209 0.11 -21.11 10.16
CA PHE A 209 0.03 -19.67 10.41
C PHE A 209 -0.28 -18.88 9.14
N LEU A 210 -1.04 -17.81 9.30
CA LEU A 210 -1.18 -16.74 8.32
C LEU A 210 -0.67 -15.45 8.97
N VAL A 211 0.15 -14.65 8.26
CA VAL A 211 0.59 -13.32 8.71
C VAL A 211 0.16 -12.31 7.66
N LEU A 212 -0.70 -11.36 8.07
CA LEU A 212 -1.39 -10.44 7.17
C LEU A 212 -1.02 -9.00 7.45
N ARG A 213 -0.96 -8.19 6.39
CA ARG A 213 -1.00 -6.72 6.44
C ARG A 213 -2.23 -6.24 5.70
N LEU A 214 -3.16 -5.69 6.46
CA LEU A 214 -4.44 -5.19 5.94
C LEU A 214 -4.30 -3.70 5.62
N GLY A 215 -5.01 -3.22 4.60
CA GLY A 215 -4.96 -1.84 4.13
C GLY A 215 -3.80 -1.53 3.17
N ASN A 216 -3.72 -0.26 2.75
CA ASN A 216 -2.69 0.23 1.84
C ASN A 216 -1.51 0.86 2.61
N TRP A 217 -0.36 0.19 2.57
CA TRP A 217 0.86 0.59 3.31
C TRP A 217 1.79 1.48 2.48
N TYR A 218 1.40 1.82 1.25
CA TYR A 218 2.19 2.65 0.35
C TYR A 218 2.55 4.02 0.97
N SER A 219 3.70 4.56 0.54
CA SER A 219 4.17 5.88 0.97
C SER A 219 4.20 6.06 2.51
N SER A 220 4.73 5.05 3.21
CA SER A 220 4.77 5.03 4.69
C SER A 220 3.38 5.08 5.35
N GLY A 221 2.39 4.43 4.75
CA GLY A 221 1.02 4.36 5.28
C GLY A 221 0.15 5.57 4.99
N ALA A 222 0.58 6.49 4.11
CA ALA A 222 -0.23 7.66 3.75
C ALA A 222 -1.60 7.30 3.16
N TYR A 223 -1.74 6.08 2.63
CA TYR A 223 -2.96 5.54 2.01
C TYR A 223 -3.73 4.60 2.94
N TYR A 224 -3.28 4.38 4.18
CA TYR A 224 -3.93 3.44 5.09
C TYR A 224 -5.34 3.89 5.50
N ALA A 225 -5.48 5.12 5.99
CA ALA A 225 -6.78 5.69 6.37
C ALA A 225 -7.65 6.14 5.18
N PRO A 226 -7.08 6.70 4.09
CA PRO A 226 -7.84 7.06 2.89
C PRO A 226 -8.60 5.91 2.21
N ASN A 227 -8.02 4.71 2.15
CA ASN A 227 -8.62 3.53 1.53
C ASN A 227 -9.35 2.65 2.55
N GLY A 228 -10.22 1.77 2.08
CA GLY A 228 -10.87 0.73 2.87
C GLY A 228 -9.87 -0.32 3.38
N ARG A 229 -10.19 -0.90 4.55
CA ARG A 229 -9.36 -1.93 5.20
C ARG A 229 -10.26 -3.07 5.66
N PRO A 230 -9.91 -4.35 5.39
CA PRO A 230 -10.74 -5.45 5.88
C PRO A 230 -10.85 -5.42 7.40
N GLN A 231 -12.09 -5.44 7.89
CA GLN A 231 -12.42 -5.58 9.30
C GLN A 231 -12.66 -7.05 9.63
N THR A 232 -13.51 -7.71 8.85
CA THR A 232 -13.88 -9.12 9.05
C THR A 232 -13.67 -9.87 7.75
N MET A 233 -13.05 -11.05 7.82
CA MET A 233 -12.76 -11.87 6.66
C MET A 233 -13.05 -13.34 6.93
N THR A 234 -13.59 -14.03 5.93
CA THR A 234 -13.75 -15.48 5.90
C THR A 234 -12.62 -16.12 5.11
N PHE A 235 -12.01 -17.14 5.68
CA PHE A 235 -10.93 -17.93 5.11
C PHE A 235 -11.42 -19.35 4.84
N GLU A 236 -11.19 -19.85 3.62
CA GLU A 236 -11.41 -21.24 3.23
C GLU A 236 -10.02 -21.84 2.89
N LEU A 237 -9.53 -22.74 3.76
CA LEU A 237 -8.20 -23.35 3.70
C LEU A 237 -8.34 -24.87 3.85
N GLY A 238 -8.07 -25.61 2.77
CA GLY A 238 -8.29 -27.05 2.75
C GLY A 238 -9.74 -27.40 3.08
N THR A 239 -9.95 -28.20 4.13
CA THR A 239 -11.30 -28.56 4.63
C THR A 239 -11.85 -27.60 5.67
N ARG A 240 -11.09 -26.56 6.07
CA ARG A 240 -11.48 -25.62 7.11
C ARG A 240 -12.07 -24.35 6.49
N LYS A 241 -13.15 -23.86 7.08
CA LYS A 241 -13.73 -22.53 6.85
C LYS A 241 -13.83 -21.80 8.17
N PHE A 242 -13.27 -20.60 8.27
CA PHE A 242 -13.24 -19.82 9.50
C PHE A 242 -13.30 -18.32 9.24
N GLN A 243 -13.76 -17.56 10.23
CA GLN A 243 -13.84 -16.10 10.15
C GLN A 243 -12.90 -15.46 11.18
N VAL A 244 -12.28 -14.34 10.80
CA VAL A 244 -11.45 -13.51 11.68
C VAL A 244 -11.93 -12.08 11.61
N THR A 245 -12.02 -11.41 12.77
CA THR A 245 -12.20 -9.96 12.87
C THR A 245 -10.91 -9.33 13.38
N PHE A 246 -10.40 -8.35 12.64
CA PHE A 246 -9.16 -7.64 12.90
C PHE A 246 -9.47 -6.24 13.47
N PRO A 247 -8.65 -5.71 14.40
CA PRO A 247 -8.74 -4.33 14.83
C PRO A 247 -8.25 -3.36 13.74
N ASP A 248 -8.72 -2.11 13.77
CA ASP A 248 -8.31 -1.06 12.82
C ASP A 248 -6.91 -0.49 13.17
N GLU A 249 -5.87 -1.31 12.98
CA GLU A 249 -4.48 -0.93 13.25
C GLU A 249 -3.56 -1.25 12.07
N MET A 250 -2.68 -0.31 11.73
CA MET A 250 -1.65 -0.52 10.69
C MET A 250 -0.50 -1.36 11.25
N LYS A 251 -0.74 -2.66 11.40
CA LYS A 251 0.19 -3.66 11.95
C LYS A 251 0.09 -4.99 11.20
N GLU A 252 1.08 -5.85 11.42
CA GLU A 252 0.97 -7.26 11.03
C GLU A 252 0.05 -8.02 11.99
N PHE A 253 -0.80 -8.89 11.47
CA PHE A 253 -1.68 -9.76 12.25
C PHE A 253 -1.32 -11.22 12.01
N CYS A 254 -1.22 -12.03 13.08
CA CYS A 254 -0.87 -13.44 12.97
C CYS A 254 -2.06 -14.30 13.36
N VAL A 255 -2.63 -15.02 12.39
CA VAL A 255 -3.65 -16.02 12.66
C VAL A 255 -2.94 -17.36 12.83
N GLU A 256 -2.98 -17.91 14.05
CA GLU A 256 -2.50 -19.25 14.34
C GLU A 256 -3.68 -20.22 14.34
N LEU A 257 -3.56 -21.30 13.55
CA LEU A 257 -4.57 -22.35 13.48
C LEU A 257 -4.42 -23.30 14.66
N SER A 258 -5.52 -23.81 15.20
CA SER A 258 -5.50 -24.79 16.32
C SER A 258 -4.75 -26.07 15.96
N GLU A 259 -4.85 -26.49 14.71
CA GLU A 259 -4.18 -27.65 14.13
C GLU A 259 -3.53 -27.26 12.79
N GLU A 260 -2.60 -28.09 12.31
CA GLU A 260 -2.13 -27.95 10.94
C GLU A 260 -3.24 -28.33 9.96
N VAL A 261 -3.37 -27.56 8.88
CA VAL A 261 -4.40 -27.76 7.86
C VAL A 261 -3.73 -28.10 6.55
N GLU A 262 -3.98 -29.31 6.07
CA GLU A 262 -3.60 -29.73 4.72
C GLU A 262 -4.33 -28.87 3.68
N ALA A 263 -3.58 -28.13 2.86
CA ALA A 263 -4.15 -27.27 1.83
C ALA A 263 -3.19 -27.07 0.65
N SER A 264 -3.76 -26.89 -0.54
CA SER A 264 -3.07 -26.49 -1.77
C SER A 264 -3.51 -25.11 -2.28
N SER A 265 -4.45 -24.47 -1.57
CA SER A 265 -4.92 -23.12 -1.85
C SER A 265 -5.51 -22.49 -0.60
N LEU A 266 -5.60 -21.16 -0.60
CA LEU A 266 -6.34 -20.36 0.37
C LEU A 266 -7.29 -19.44 -0.39
N LYS A 267 -8.57 -19.45 -0.03
CA LYS A 267 -9.52 -18.41 -0.45
C LYS A 267 -9.85 -17.51 0.73
N MET A 268 -9.90 -16.21 0.48
CA MET A 268 -10.20 -15.17 1.45
C MET A 268 -11.35 -14.33 0.91
N THR A 269 -12.37 -14.07 1.73
CA THR A 269 -13.53 -13.24 1.39
C THR A 269 -13.65 -12.11 2.40
N ILE A 270 -13.87 -10.88 1.92
CA ILE A 270 -14.10 -9.71 2.77
C ILE A 270 -15.56 -9.71 3.23
N ASP A 271 -15.78 -9.82 4.54
CA ASP A 271 -17.12 -9.84 5.12
C ASP A 271 -17.53 -8.47 5.71
N GLY A 272 -16.55 -7.65 6.06
CA GLY A 272 -16.75 -6.31 6.63
C GLY A 272 -15.51 -5.44 6.47
N VAL A 273 -15.70 -4.12 6.46
CA VAL A 273 -14.68 -3.14 6.10
C VAL A 273 -14.71 -1.94 7.04
N TYR A 274 -13.52 -1.50 7.48
CA TYR A 274 -13.35 -0.15 8.00
C TYR A 274 -13.30 0.82 6.82
N LYS A 275 -14.33 1.66 6.70
CA LYS A 275 -14.49 2.56 5.56
C LYS A 275 -13.31 3.52 5.42
N GLY A 276 -12.87 3.71 4.18
CA GLY A 276 -11.86 4.71 3.82
C GLY A 276 -12.40 6.13 3.99
N THR A 277 -11.51 7.08 4.28
CA THR A 277 -11.91 8.50 4.40
C THR A 277 -12.02 9.21 3.06
N GLN A 278 -11.45 8.64 1.99
CA GLN A 278 -11.38 9.28 0.69
C GLN A 278 -11.77 8.36 -0.47
N TYR A 279 -11.41 7.08 -0.40
CA TYR A 279 -11.65 6.11 -1.45
C TYR A 279 -12.45 4.94 -0.90
N ASP A 280 -13.32 4.37 -1.74
CA ASP A 280 -14.17 3.24 -1.38
C ASP A 280 -13.45 1.88 -1.56
N ASP A 281 -12.34 1.82 -2.30
CA ASP A 281 -11.59 0.58 -2.52
C ASP A 281 -10.94 0.06 -1.24
N THR A 282 -11.14 -1.22 -0.98
CA THR A 282 -10.55 -1.97 0.12
C THR A 282 -9.25 -2.63 -0.30
N CYS A 283 -8.20 -2.34 0.47
CA CYS A 283 -6.85 -2.78 0.15
C CYS A 283 -6.35 -3.90 1.08
N ILE A 284 -5.54 -4.80 0.52
CA ILE A 284 -4.74 -5.77 1.28
C ILE A 284 -3.28 -5.64 0.78
N ASN A 285 -2.32 -5.48 1.70
CA ASN A 285 -0.92 -5.33 1.35
C ASN A 285 -0.21 -6.68 1.20
N GLU A 286 -0.36 -7.57 2.17
CA GLU A 286 0.41 -8.84 2.19
C GLU A 286 -0.36 -9.94 2.93
N VAL A 287 -0.21 -11.18 2.45
CA VAL A 287 -0.66 -12.43 3.07
C VAL A 287 0.45 -13.47 2.96
N ASP A 288 1.21 -13.64 4.04
CA ASP A 288 2.20 -14.70 4.18
C ASP A 288 1.55 -15.93 4.81
N LEU A 289 1.65 -17.11 4.18
CA LEU A 289 1.26 -18.38 4.82
C LEU A 289 2.50 -19.16 5.24
N TYR A 290 2.44 -19.83 6.39
CA TYR A 290 3.52 -20.69 6.87
C TYR A 290 3.02 -22.10 7.12
N GLY A 291 3.72 -23.06 6.52
CA GLY A 291 3.42 -24.48 6.62
C GLY A 291 4.66 -25.36 6.45
N ALA A 292 4.51 -26.63 6.80
CA ALA A 292 5.46 -27.68 6.48
C ALA A 292 5.07 -28.33 5.13
N PRO A 293 6.04 -28.69 4.27
CA PRO A 293 5.74 -29.52 3.11
C PRO A 293 5.14 -30.85 3.57
N GLN A 294 4.16 -31.36 2.82
CA GLN A 294 3.83 -32.78 2.87
C GLN A 294 4.94 -33.64 2.26
#